data_AF-A0A6J4G084-F1
#
_entry.id   AF-A0A6J4G084-F1
#
_cell.length_a   1.000
_cell.length_b   1.000
_cell.length_c   1.000
_cell.angle_alpha   90.00
_cell.angle_beta   90.00
_cell.angle_gamma   90.00
#
_symmetry.space_group_name_H-M   'P 1'
#
loop_
_entity.id
_entity.type
_entity.pdbx_description
1 polymer ?
#
loop_
_entity_poly.entity_id
_entity_poly.type
_entity_poly.pdbx_seq_one_letter_code
_entity_poly.pdbx_strand_id
1 'polypeptide(L)' 'MLAKRTSKNQLTLPKAVVAAVGGAEYFEVATENGRIVLTPVRLGRADAVREKLEQMGIGEHDVAEAVAWARRR' A
#
# COMPACT_ATOMS: atom_id res chain seq x y z
N MET A 1 -5.53 -9.75 3.01
CA MET A 1 -4.73 -10.56 2.07
C MET A 1 -4.39 -9.73 0.84
N LEU A 2 -3.12 -9.60 0.46
CA LEU A 2 -2.73 -8.86 -0.75
C LEU A 2 -2.95 -9.70 -2.01
N ALA A 3 -3.68 -9.17 -2.99
CA ALA A 3 -3.99 -9.84 -4.24
C ALA A 3 -3.76 -8.91 -5.44
N LYS A 4 -3.17 -9.46 -6.51
CA LYS A 4 -3.08 -8.79 -7.82
C LYS A 4 -4.32 -9.12 -8.66
N ARG A 5 -4.85 -8.16 -9.40
CA ARG A 5 -5.88 -8.41 -10.42
C ARG A 5 -5.25 -9.17 -11.60
N THR A 6 -5.77 -10.36 -11.87
CA THR A 6 -5.40 -11.24 -12.99
C THR A 6 -6.67 -11.71 -13.71
N SER A 7 -6.53 -12.34 -14.87
CA SER A 7 -7.68 -12.92 -15.59
C SER A 7 -8.38 -14.06 -14.83
N LYS A 8 -7.69 -14.74 -13.90
CA LYS A 8 -8.23 -15.87 -13.15
C LYS A 8 -9.00 -15.48 -11.89
N ASN A 9 -8.80 -14.27 -11.36
CA ASN A 9 -9.40 -13.78 -10.12
C ASN A 9 -10.14 -12.45 -10.33
N GLN A 10 -10.75 -12.26 -11.50
CA GLN A 10 -11.43 -11.03 -11.87
C GLN A 10 -12.87 -10.99 -11.34
N LEU A 11 -13.22 -9.88 -10.68
CA LEU A 11 -14.59 -9.48 -10.41
C LEU A 11 -14.94 -8.28 -11.30
N THR A 12 -16.08 -8.33 -11.98
CA THR A 12 -16.56 -7.21 -12.79
C THR A 12 -17.24 -6.17 -11.89
N LEU A 13 -16.74 -4.94 -11.92
CA LEU A 13 -17.25 -3.80 -11.14
C LEU A 13 -17.61 -2.63 -12.06
N PRO A 14 -18.58 -1.78 -11.69
CA PRO A 14 -18.90 -0.57 -12.44
C PRO A 14 -17.68 0.34 -12.58
N LYS A 15 -17.43 0.84 -13.81
CA LYS A 15 -16.26 1.68 -14.12
C LYS A 15 -16.16 2.92 -13.22
N ALA A 16 -17.29 3.53 -12.88
CA ALA A 16 -17.34 4.70 -12.00
C ALA A 16 -16.80 4.40 -10.59
N VAL A 17 -17.09 3.22 -10.04
CA VAL A 17 -16.62 2.81 -8.71
C VAL A 17 -15.12 2.57 -8.71
N VAL A 18 -14.60 1.89 -9.74
CA VAL A 18 -13.16 1.63 -9.88
C VAL A 18 -12.37 2.93 -10.09
N ALA A 19 -12.93 3.88 -10.85
CA ALA A 19 -12.32 5.18 -11.06
C ALA A 19 -12.24 6.01 -9.77
N ALA A 20 -13.29 5.99 -8.95
CA ALA A 20 -13.33 6.73 -7.67
C ALA A 20 -12.21 6.33 -6.71
N VAL A 21 -11.74 5.08 -6.79
CA VAL A 21 -10.68 4.54 -5.93
C VAL A 21 -9.28 4.54 -6.58
N GLY A 22 -9.14 5.19 -7.74
CA GLY A 22 -7.83 5.46 -8.35
C GLY A 22 -7.21 4.30 -9.15
N GLY A 23 -7.99 3.28 -9.54
CA GLY A 23 -7.60 2.30 -10.55
C GLY A 23 -6.34 1.47 -10.27
N ALA A 24 -6.22 0.86 -9.09
CA ALA A 24 -5.05 0.04 -8.74
C ALA A 24 -5.06 -1.35 -9.40
N GLU A 25 -3.86 -1.94 -9.56
CA GLU A 25 -3.68 -3.34 -9.98
C GLU A 25 -3.60 -4.32 -8.80
N TYR A 26 -3.24 -3.81 -7.61
CA TYR A 26 -3.13 -4.59 -6.39
C TYR A 26 -4.16 -4.12 -5.37
N PHE A 27 -4.70 -5.06 -4.63
CA PHE A 27 -5.71 -4.80 -3.61
C PHE A 27 -5.38 -5.58 -2.35
N GLU A 28 -5.53 -4.93 -1.20
CA GLU A 28 -5.76 -5.66 0.04
C GLU A 28 -7.23 -6.09 0.07
N VAL A 29 -7.42 -7.40 0.20
CA VAL A 29 -8.71 -8.06 0.23
C VAL A 29 -8.98 -8.56 1.64
N ALA A 30 -10.10 -8.13 2.21
CA ALA A 30 -10.59 -8.57 3.50
C ALA A 30 -12.07 -8.95 3.42
N THR A 31 -12.52 -9.76 4.37
CA THR A 31 -13.96 -9.98 4.59
C THR A 31 -14.33 -9.33 5.92
N GLU A 32 -15.28 -8.42 5.89
CA GLU A 32 -15.76 -7.69 7.06
C GLU A 32 -17.27 -7.76 7.10
N ASN A 33 -17.84 -8.35 8.15
CA ASN A 33 -19.30 -8.43 8.33
C ASN A 33 -20.03 -9.00 7.09
N GLY A 34 -19.45 -10.04 6.46
CA GLY A 34 -19.99 -10.65 5.24
C GLY A 34 -19.78 -9.86 3.95
N ARG A 35 -19.00 -8.78 3.97
CA ARG A 35 -18.67 -7.96 2.80
C ARG A 35 -17.23 -8.18 2.38
N ILE A 36 -16.99 -8.21 1.07
CA ILE A 36 -15.63 -8.15 0.52
C ILE A 36 -15.20 -6.69 0.47
N VAL A 37 -14.13 -6.36 1.18
CA VAL A 37 -13.51 -5.03 1.16
C VAL A 37 -12.28 -5.11 0.24
N LEU A 38 -12.26 -4.26 -0.77
CA LEU A 38 -11.16 -4.13 -1.73
C LEU A 38 -10.49 -2.78 -1.54
N THR A 39 -9.33 -2.78 -0.87
CA THR A 39 -8.56 -1.57 -0.64
C THR A 39 -7.45 -1.47 -1.69
N PRO A 40 -7.48 -0.48 -2.60
CA PRO A 40 -6.45 -0.31 -3.61
C PRO A 40 -5.08 -0.07 -2.98
N VAL A 41 -4.07 -0.84 -3.39
CA VAL A 41 -2.68 -0.70 -2.94
C VAL A 41 -1.82 -0.24 -4.11
N ARG A 42 -1.04 0.83 -3.89
CA ARG A 42 -0.03 1.29 -4.84
C ARG A 42 1.33 0.76 -4.41
N LEU A 43 1.79 -0.30 -5.08
CA LEU A 43 3.16 -0.77 -4.93
C LEU A 43 4.10 0.29 -5.54
N GLY A 44 5.12 0.74 -4.79
CA GLY A 44 6.10 1.73 -5.26
C GLY A 44 6.16 3.06 -4.50
N ARG A 45 5.35 3.27 -3.44
CA ARG A 45 5.56 4.44 -2.56
C ARG A 45 6.78 4.32 -1.65
N ALA A 46 7.37 3.14 -1.48
CA ALA A 46 8.58 3.02 -0.66
C ALA A 46 9.71 3.90 -1.23
N ASP A 47 9.92 3.85 -2.54
CA ASP A 47 10.95 4.65 -3.21
C ASP A 47 10.61 6.15 -3.18
N ALA A 48 9.35 6.52 -3.47
CA ALA A 48 8.92 7.92 -3.38
C ALA A 48 8.94 8.49 -1.94
N VAL A 49 8.68 7.64 -0.94
CA VAL A 49 8.82 8.00 0.47
C VAL A 49 10.30 8.14 0.82
N ARG A 50 11.15 7.24 0.34
CA ARG A 50 12.60 7.28 0.56
C ARG A 50 13.25 8.50 -0.09
N GLU A 51 12.85 8.83 -1.31
CA GLU A 51 13.24 10.08 -1.98
C GLU A 51 12.78 11.31 -1.19
N LYS A 52 11.55 11.30 -0.64
CA LYS A 52 11.07 12.40 0.21
C LYS A 52 11.80 12.50 1.54
N LEU A 53 12.17 11.37 2.15
CA LEU A 53 12.97 11.34 3.38
C LEU A 53 14.38 11.88 3.12
N GLU A 54 15.01 11.48 2.01
CA GLU A 54 16.31 12.02 1.57
C GLU A 54 16.23 13.53 1.32
N GLN A 55 15.18 14.04 0.67
CA GLN A 55 14.95 15.49 0.52
C GLN A 55 14.80 16.24 1.85
N MET A 56 14.32 15.56 2.89
CA MET A 56 14.20 16.09 4.25
C MET A 56 15.49 15.92 5.07
N GLY A 57 16.56 15.37 4.47
CA GLY A 57 17.83 15.10 5.13
C GLY A 57 17.80 13.87 6.05
N ILE A 58 16.76 13.04 5.97
CA ILE A 58 16.61 11.82 6.75
C ILE A 58 17.20 10.67 5.94
N GLY A 59 18.39 10.22 6.33
CA GLY A 59 19.13 9.15 5.69
C GLY A 59 18.98 7.80 6.39
N GLU A 60 19.70 6.79 5.88
CA GLU A 60 19.67 5.45 6.46
C GLU A 60 20.17 5.40 7.91
N HIS A 61 21.09 6.29 8.27
CA HIS A 61 21.63 6.39 9.62
C HIS A 61 20.56 6.83 10.62
N ASP A 62 19.77 7.85 10.29
CA ASP A 62 18.68 8.36 11.13
C ASP A 62 17.61 7.28 11.36
N VAL A 63 17.32 6.49 10.32
CA VAL A 63 16.40 5.35 10.42
C VAL A 63 16.97 4.26 11.33
N ALA A 64 18.27 3.95 11.20
CA ALA A 64 18.93 2.94 12.04
C ALA A 64 18.94 3.34 13.52
N GLU A 65 19.23 4.61 13.83
CA GLU A 65 19.20 5.14 15.19
C GLU A 65 17.78 5.13 15.76
N ALA A 66 16.77 5.54 14.99
CA ALA A 66 15.37 5.51 15.41
C ALA A 66 14.90 4.09 15.75
N VAL A 67 15.27 3.10 14.94
CA VAL A 67 14.96 1.68 15.19
C VAL A 67 15.68 1.16 16.44
N ALA A 68 16.96 1.50 16.61
CA ALA A 68 17.74 1.12 17.80
C ALA A 68 17.15 1.71 19.09
N TRP A 69 16.70 2.97 19.04
CA TRP A 69 16.00 3.62 20.15
C TRP A 69 14.66 2.94 20.47
N ALA A 70 13.84 2.67 19.46
CA ALA A 70 12.53 2.04 19.65
C ALA A 70 12.62 0.63 20.26
N ARG A 71 13.68 -0.13 19.93
CA ARG A 71 13.93 -1.49 20.44
C ARG A 71 14.52 -1.54 21.86
N ARG A 72 14.98 -0.40 22.41
CA ARG A 72 15.44 -0.30 23.80
C ARG A 72 14.30 -0.12 24.80
N ARG A 73 13.06 -0.08 24.32
CA ARG A 73 11.84 0.08 25.12
C ARG A 73 11.06 -1.23 25.23
#